data_AF-A0A4Q9P4S9-F1
#
_entry.id   AF-A0A4Q9P4S9-F1
#
_cell.length_a   1.000
_cell.length_b   1.000
_cell.length_c   1.000
_cell.angle_alpha   90.00
_cell.angle_beta   90.00
_cell.angle_gamma   90.00
#
_symmetry.space_group_name_H-M   'P 1'
#
loop_
_entity.id
_entity.type
_entity.pdbx_description
1 polymer ?
#
loop_
_entity_poly.entity_id
_entity_poly.type
_entity_poly.pdbx_seq_one_letter_code
_entity_poly.pdbx_strand_id
1 'polypeptide(L)'
;MTNFGLPYFLEDTTGKLTGSDFVDLHNRMHLSLKQTLRDAHHTAYVIYDLSSRSGGRGGLLVPLASLDFGPQNALGSIKLADGEHVPMGHYLMKSASMSKSRKFKAADGQEYRWTLQPDGEWQCTNAKSNYHVATYSMKPAGEPQYSSSSGCMLTVEEAYPHLVGELLASLIVMRHIEQYNL
;
A
#
# COMPACT_ATOMS: atom_id res chain seq x y z
N MET A 1 -12.62 -16.60 -1.59
CA MET A 1 -11.36 -16.81 -0.83
C MET A 1 -11.74 -17.34 0.54
N THR A 2 -11.03 -18.34 1.04
CA THR A 2 -11.29 -18.94 2.37
C THR A 2 -10.78 -17.97 3.44
N ASN A 3 -11.68 -17.35 4.21
CA ASN A 3 -11.32 -16.64 5.43
C ASN A 3 -11.05 -17.67 6.54
N PHE A 4 -9.86 -17.65 7.11
CA PHE A 4 -9.43 -18.60 8.14
C PHE A 4 -9.57 -18.05 9.57
N GLY A 5 -10.22 -16.90 9.79
CA GLY A 5 -10.16 -16.26 11.10
C GLY A 5 -8.85 -15.49 11.34
N LEU A 6 -8.08 -15.18 10.29
CA LEU A 6 -6.69 -14.73 10.39
C LEU A 6 -6.39 -13.48 9.55
N PRO A 7 -5.71 -12.45 10.11
CA PRO A 7 -5.17 -11.32 9.36
C PRO A 7 -4.29 -11.76 8.18
N TYR A 8 -4.16 -10.91 7.17
CA TYR A 8 -3.15 -11.08 6.12
C TYR A 8 -1.80 -10.60 6.62
N PHE A 9 -0.77 -11.42 6.43
CA PHE A 9 0.61 -11.10 6.79
C PHE A 9 1.41 -11.02 5.50
N LEU A 10 1.39 -9.85 4.85
CA LEU A 10 1.97 -9.65 3.53
C LEU A 10 3.43 -9.21 3.67
N GLU A 11 4.32 -10.17 3.49
CA GLU A 11 5.77 -9.94 3.55
C GLU A 11 6.23 -9.09 2.37
N ASP A 12 6.82 -7.93 2.66
CA ASP A 12 7.46 -7.09 1.65
C ASP A 12 8.85 -7.67 1.37
N THR A 13 9.03 -8.22 0.17
CA THR A 13 10.24 -8.94 -0.22
C THR A 13 11.49 -8.07 -0.33
N THR A 14 11.35 -6.77 -0.66
CA THR A 14 12.49 -5.87 -0.89
C THR A 14 12.54 -4.68 0.05
N GLY A 15 11.41 -4.28 0.63
CA GLY A 15 11.28 -3.08 1.44
C GLY A 15 11.38 -1.79 0.62
N LYS A 16 11.43 -1.84 -0.71
CA LYS A 16 11.72 -0.68 -1.58
C LYS A 16 10.46 -0.14 -2.25
N LEU A 17 10.39 1.19 -2.38
CA LEU A 17 9.31 1.86 -3.14
C LEU A 17 9.46 1.70 -4.67
N THR A 18 10.64 1.35 -5.17
CA THR A 18 10.90 1.18 -6.61
C THR A 18 10.28 -0.11 -7.18
N GLY A 19 9.72 -0.96 -6.34
CA GLY A 19 9.10 -2.23 -6.72
C GLY A 19 9.38 -3.30 -5.69
N SER A 20 8.35 -4.09 -5.39
CA SER A 20 8.40 -5.18 -4.42
C SER A 20 7.22 -6.12 -4.58
N ASP A 21 7.40 -7.38 -4.21
CA ASP A 21 6.30 -8.32 -4.02
C ASP A 21 5.89 -8.36 -2.54
N PHE A 22 4.58 -8.50 -2.32
CA PHE A 22 3.91 -8.59 -1.04
C PHE A 22 3.19 -9.94 -0.95
N VAL A 23 3.78 -10.88 -0.23
CA VAL A 23 3.33 -12.29 -0.22
C VAL A 23 2.76 -12.65 1.14
N ASP A 24 1.51 -13.12 1.19
CA ASP A 24 0.90 -13.60 2.44
C ASP A 24 1.65 -14.83 2.96
N LEU A 25 1.98 -14.88 4.25
CA LEU A 25 2.65 -16.02 4.88
C LEU A 25 1.90 -17.35 4.70
N HIS A 26 0.58 -17.30 4.55
CA HIS A 26 -0.27 -18.47 4.29
C HIS A 26 -0.58 -18.68 2.81
N ASN A 27 0.12 -17.96 1.92
CA ASN A 27 -0.02 -18.03 0.46
C ASN A 27 -1.46 -17.78 -0.03
N ARG A 28 -2.25 -16.99 0.71
CA ARG A 28 -3.63 -16.63 0.35
C ARG A 28 -3.70 -15.45 -0.60
N MET A 29 -2.68 -14.61 -0.58
CA MET A 29 -2.60 -13.39 -1.39
C MET A 29 -1.16 -13.12 -1.82
N HIS A 30 -0.99 -12.61 -3.04
CA HIS A 30 0.27 -12.16 -3.58
C HIS A 30 0.02 -10.89 -4.40
N LEU A 31 0.55 -9.76 -3.95
CA LEU A 31 0.48 -8.48 -4.66
C LEU A 31 1.87 -8.09 -5.16
N SER A 32 1.94 -7.44 -6.32
CA SER A 32 3.22 -6.99 -6.90
C SER A 32 3.17 -5.51 -7.24
N LEU A 33 4.06 -4.73 -6.63
CA LEU A 33 4.32 -3.33 -6.97
C LEU A 33 5.42 -3.30 -8.04
N LYS A 34 5.10 -2.79 -9.22
CA LYS A 34 6.04 -2.70 -10.34
C LYS A 34 6.19 -1.27 -10.83
N GLN A 35 7.42 -0.79 -10.94
CA GLN A 35 7.72 0.43 -11.68
C GLN A 35 7.56 0.13 -13.17
N THR A 36 6.56 0.75 -13.80
CA THR A 36 6.25 0.55 -15.22
C THR A 36 6.83 1.64 -16.10
N LEU A 37 7.11 2.82 -15.53
CA LEU A 37 7.71 3.95 -16.24
C LEU A 37 8.59 4.77 -15.30
N ARG A 38 9.70 5.27 -15.83
CA ARG A 38 10.55 6.26 -15.16
C ARG A 38 11.24 7.11 -16.21
N ASP A 39 10.91 8.39 -16.25
CA ASP A 39 11.56 9.37 -17.09
C ASP A 39 11.85 10.67 -16.33
N ALA A 40 12.26 11.72 -17.05
CA ALA A 40 12.59 13.01 -16.44
C ALA A 40 11.37 13.74 -15.86
N HIS A 41 10.15 13.38 -16.29
CA HIS A 41 8.92 14.08 -15.97
C HIS A 41 8.05 13.33 -14.97
N HIS A 42 8.08 12.00 -14.95
CA HIS A 42 7.23 11.21 -14.07
C HIS A 42 7.79 9.80 -13.82
N THR A 43 7.30 9.20 -12.73
CA THR A 43 7.56 7.80 -12.38
C THR A 43 6.24 7.13 -12.06
N ALA A 44 5.93 6.06 -12.81
CA ALA A 44 4.69 5.32 -12.65
C ALA A 44 4.92 3.95 -12.05
N TYR A 45 4.02 3.57 -11.14
CA TYR A 45 3.96 2.26 -10.52
C TYR A 45 2.58 1.65 -10.71
N VAL A 46 2.53 0.34 -10.82
CA VAL A 46 1.28 -0.42 -10.88
C VAL A 46 1.32 -1.54 -9.85
N ILE A 47 0.22 -1.69 -9.12
CA ILE A 47 -0.01 -2.78 -8.17
C ILE A 47 -0.89 -3.82 -8.86
N TYR A 48 -0.42 -5.05 -8.91
CA TYR A 48 -1.16 -6.19 -9.47
C TYR A 48 -1.53 -7.18 -8.39
N ASP A 49 -2.70 -7.81 -8.52
CA ASP A 49 -3.03 -9.03 -7.80
C ASP A 49 -2.56 -10.26 -8.61
N LEU A 50 -1.63 -11.02 -8.04
CA LEU A 50 -1.08 -12.24 -8.63
C LEU A 50 -1.64 -13.52 -7.97
N SER A 51 -2.57 -13.37 -7.03
CA SER A 51 -3.14 -14.49 -6.24
C SER A 51 -3.97 -15.44 -7.10
N SER A 52 -4.61 -14.94 -8.16
CA SER A 52 -5.39 -15.73 -9.10
C SER A 52 -4.69 -15.78 -10.46
N ARG A 53 -3.94 -16.86 -10.72
CA ARG A 53 -3.33 -17.14 -12.04
C ARG A 53 -4.39 -17.38 -13.15
N SER A 54 -5.68 -17.42 -12.82
CA SER A 54 -6.79 -17.75 -13.70
C SER A 54 -7.86 -16.65 -13.84
N GLY A 55 -7.72 -15.50 -13.17
CA GLY A 55 -8.83 -14.55 -12.95
C GLY A 55 -8.98 -13.37 -13.93
N GLY A 56 -8.05 -13.17 -14.86
CA GLY A 56 -8.11 -12.06 -15.81
C GLY A 56 -9.01 -12.34 -17.03
N ARG A 57 -9.58 -11.29 -17.63
CA ARG A 57 -10.21 -11.34 -18.98
C ARG A 57 -9.20 -11.90 -19.99
N GLY A 58 -9.22 -13.22 -20.22
CA GLY A 58 -8.27 -13.90 -21.11
C GLY A 58 -6.86 -14.10 -20.55
N GLY A 59 -6.67 -14.14 -19.22
CA GLY A 59 -5.35 -14.36 -18.60
C GLY A 59 -4.47 -13.12 -18.45
N LEU A 60 -5.01 -11.93 -18.71
CA LEU A 60 -4.33 -10.65 -18.52
C LEU A 60 -4.36 -10.21 -17.04
N LEU A 61 -3.23 -9.73 -16.52
CA LEU A 61 -3.15 -9.16 -15.17
C LEU A 61 -4.00 -7.88 -15.09
N VAL A 62 -4.89 -7.82 -14.09
CA VAL A 62 -5.71 -6.63 -13.83
C VAL A 62 -5.02 -5.78 -12.77
N PRO A 63 -4.75 -4.49 -13.06
CA PRO A 63 -4.15 -3.60 -12.07
C PRO A 63 -5.16 -3.29 -10.96
N LEU A 64 -4.74 -3.42 -9.70
CA LEU A 64 -5.50 -2.98 -8.52
C LEU A 64 -5.35 -1.47 -8.32
N ALA A 65 -4.19 -0.92 -8.63
CA ALA A 65 -3.94 0.51 -8.55
C ALA A 65 -2.81 0.92 -9.49
N SER A 66 -2.87 2.16 -9.97
CA SER A 66 -1.79 2.84 -10.66
C SER A 66 -1.43 4.12 -9.92
N LEU A 67 -0.15 4.32 -9.67
CA LEU A 67 0.41 5.48 -8.97
C LEU A 67 1.32 6.21 -9.94
N ASP A 68 1.02 7.46 -10.24
CA ASP A 68 1.80 8.31 -11.13
C ASP A 68 2.37 9.48 -10.33
N PHE A 69 3.68 9.47 -10.11
CA PHE A 69 4.39 10.51 -9.38
C PHE A 69 4.98 11.52 -10.37
N GLY A 70 4.83 12.80 -10.05
CA GLY A 70 5.31 13.90 -10.86
C GLY A 70 6.83 14.09 -10.82
N PRO A 71 7.32 15.16 -11.48
CA PRO A 71 8.74 15.41 -11.58
C PRO A 71 9.33 15.71 -10.19
N GLN A 72 10.61 15.38 -10.01
CA GLN A 72 11.33 15.62 -8.74
C GLN A 72 10.65 14.95 -7.53
N ASN A 73 10.01 13.80 -7.74
CA ASN A 73 9.28 13.03 -6.73
C ASN A 73 8.02 13.74 -6.20
N ALA A 74 7.49 14.73 -6.91
CA ALA A 74 6.24 15.37 -6.53
C ALA A 74 5.07 14.36 -6.54
N LEU A 75 4.03 14.64 -5.74
CA LEU A 75 2.78 13.90 -5.83
C LEU A 75 2.12 14.16 -7.19
N GLY A 76 1.61 13.10 -7.82
CA GLY A 76 0.82 13.19 -9.05
C GLY A 76 -0.57 12.61 -8.82
N SER A 77 -0.92 11.56 -9.55
CA SER A 77 -2.26 10.95 -9.53
C SER A 77 -2.26 9.50 -9.07
N ILE A 78 -3.36 9.09 -8.45
CA ILE A 78 -3.66 7.71 -8.11
C ILE A 78 -4.94 7.30 -8.84
N LYS A 79 -4.94 6.09 -9.39
CA LYS A 79 -6.13 5.43 -9.92
C LYS A 79 -6.28 4.09 -9.23
N LEU A 80 -7.45 3.83 -8.66
CA LEU A 80 -7.80 2.56 -8.02
C LEU A 80 -8.69 1.76 -8.98
N ALA A 81 -8.33 0.49 -9.21
CA ALA A 81 -9.00 -0.41 -10.15
C ALA A 81 -9.31 0.27 -11.50
N ASP A 82 -10.57 0.25 -11.92
CA ASP A 82 -11.09 0.88 -13.13
C ASP A 82 -11.59 2.32 -12.92
N GLY A 83 -11.40 2.89 -11.73
CA GLY A 83 -11.84 4.23 -11.37
C GLY A 83 -11.13 5.37 -12.09
N GLU A 84 -11.44 6.59 -11.65
CA GLU A 84 -10.86 7.82 -12.19
C GLU A 84 -9.45 8.10 -11.63
N HIS A 85 -8.68 8.89 -12.37
CA HIS A 85 -7.43 9.44 -11.86
C HIS A 85 -7.74 10.57 -10.88
N VAL A 86 -7.29 10.42 -9.64
CA VAL A 86 -7.47 11.42 -8.58
C VAL A 86 -6.10 11.97 -8.19
N PRO A 87 -5.93 13.30 -8.03
CA PRO A 87 -4.71 13.86 -7.47
C PRO A 87 -4.43 13.25 -6.09
N MET A 88 -3.22 12.73 -5.87
CA MET A 88 -2.86 12.05 -4.62
C MET A 88 -3.07 12.94 -3.38
N GLY A 89 -2.89 14.26 -3.51
CA GLY A 89 -3.16 15.21 -2.43
C GLY A 89 -4.65 15.37 -2.08
N HIS A 90 -5.55 15.13 -3.03
CA HIS A 90 -7.00 15.09 -2.78
C HIS A 90 -7.43 13.73 -2.23
N TYR A 91 -6.80 12.64 -2.68
CA TYR A 91 -7.06 11.31 -2.18
C TYR A 91 -6.56 11.12 -0.73
N LEU A 92 -5.33 11.57 -0.44
CA LEU A 92 -4.68 11.53 0.88
C LEU A 92 -4.60 12.93 1.49
N MET A 93 -5.70 13.35 2.11
CA MET A 93 -5.84 14.65 2.73
C MET A 93 -5.02 14.75 4.03
N LYS A 94 -4.28 15.84 4.19
CA LYS A 94 -3.56 16.14 5.45
C LYS A 94 -4.57 16.20 6.61
N SER A 95 -4.31 15.44 7.67
CA SER A 95 -5.05 15.59 8.92
C SER A 95 -4.62 16.89 9.61
N ALA A 96 -5.52 17.60 10.28
CA ALA A 96 -5.28 18.94 10.82
C ALA A 96 -4.21 19.06 11.93
N SER A 97 -3.50 17.97 12.26
CA SER A 97 -2.46 17.92 13.29
C SER A 97 -1.08 17.80 12.66
N MET A 98 -0.04 18.32 13.33
CA MET A 98 1.38 18.25 12.92
C MET A 98 1.96 16.82 12.83
N SER A 99 1.14 15.78 12.95
CA SER A 99 1.58 14.41 12.75
C SER A 99 1.68 14.09 11.25
N LYS A 100 2.60 13.17 10.90
CA LYS A 100 2.70 12.55 9.57
C LYS A 100 1.50 11.62 9.36
N SER A 101 0.33 12.24 9.22
CA SER A 101 -0.96 11.58 9.20
C SER A 101 -1.84 12.13 8.09
N ARG A 102 -2.38 11.23 7.28
CA ARG A 102 -3.29 11.58 6.19
C ARG A 102 -4.47 10.62 6.16
N LYS A 103 -5.61 11.16 5.75
CA LYS A 103 -6.86 10.42 5.63
C LYS A 103 -7.19 10.16 4.17
N PHE A 104 -7.83 9.04 3.90
CA PHE A 104 -8.41 8.72 2.59
C PHE A 104 -9.77 8.07 2.78
N LYS A 105 -10.60 8.14 1.74
CA LYS A 105 -11.88 7.43 1.68
C LYS A 105 -11.71 6.21 0.78
N ALA A 106 -12.03 5.03 1.30
CA ALA A 106 -11.91 3.78 0.55
C ALA A 106 -13.21 3.45 -0.21
N ALA A 107 -13.18 2.40 -1.03
CA ALA A 107 -14.33 1.96 -1.83
C ALA A 107 -15.54 1.51 -1.00
N ASP A 108 -15.33 1.09 0.25
CA ASP A 108 -16.41 0.75 1.18
C ASP A 108 -17.16 1.98 1.74
N GLY A 109 -16.73 3.18 1.33
CA GLY A 109 -17.32 4.46 1.71
C GLY A 109 -16.85 5.00 3.05
N GLN A 110 -16.00 4.27 3.77
CA GLN A 110 -15.46 4.69 5.06
C GLN A 110 -14.17 5.50 4.89
N GLU A 111 -13.86 6.30 5.91
CA GLU A 111 -12.61 7.04 5.99
C GLU A 111 -11.61 6.29 6.85
N TYR A 112 -10.36 6.27 6.38
CA TYR A 112 -9.23 5.62 7.02
C TYR A 112 -8.10 6.63 7.19
N ARG A 113 -7.19 6.36 8.12
CA ARG A 113 -6.08 7.25 8.45
C ARG A 113 -4.81 6.47 8.69
N TRP A 114 -3.79 6.78 7.88
CA TRP A 114 -2.41 6.37 8.15
C TRP A 114 -1.75 7.35 9.11
N THR A 115 -0.92 6.83 10.01
CA THR A 115 -0.10 7.60 10.94
C THR A 115 1.26 6.94 11.08
N LEU A 116 2.35 7.69 10.89
CA LEU A 116 3.69 7.22 11.20
C LEU A 116 3.91 7.29 12.72
N GLN A 117 4.27 6.16 13.31
CA GLN A 117 4.58 6.01 14.72
C GLN A 117 6.06 6.40 15.00
N PRO A 118 6.41 6.73 16.25
CA PRO A 118 7.78 7.13 16.60
C PRO A 118 8.85 6.06 16.36
N ASP A 119 8.47 4.79 16.34
CA ASP A 119 9.33 3.63 16.05
C ASP A 119 9.56 3.40 14.55
N GLY A 120 8.91 4.20 13.69
CA GLY A 120 9.01 4.09 12.23
C GLY A 120 7.94 3.22 11.59
N GLU A 121 7.01 2.65 12.35
CA GLU A 121 5.91 1.86 11.81
C GLU A 121 4.75 2.73 11.30
N TRP A 122 4.05 2.26 10.28
CA TRP A 122 2.82 2.89 9.82
C TRP A 122 1.61 2.17 10.39
N GLN A 123 0.67 2.90 10.96
CA GLN A 123 -0.61 2.35 11.43
C GLN A 123 -1.78 2.97 10.68
N CYS A 124 -2.67 2.12 10.18
CA CYS A 124 -3.95 2.49 9.59
C CYS A 124 -5.08 2.23 10.57
N THR A 125 -5.91 3.23 10.78
CA THR A 125 -7.11 3.15 11.63
C THR A 125 -8.32 3.65 10.87
N ASN A 126 -9.50 3.12 11.18
CA ASN A 126 -10.75 3.73 10.76
C ASN A 126 -10.87 5.12 11.39
N ALA A 127 -11.11 6.15 10.60
CA ALA A 127 -11.02 7.53 11.06
C ALA A 127 -12.13 7.93 12.05
N LYS A 128 -13.28 7.23 12.03
CA LYS A 128 -14.42 7.50 12.91
C LYS A 128 -14.32 6.73 14.23
N SER A 129 -14.04 5.43 14.17
CA SER A 129 -14.03 4.56 15.35
C SER A 129 -12.65 4.41 15.99
N ASN A 130 -11.58 4.79 15.28
CA ASN A 130 -10.18 4.52 15.63
C ASN A 130 -9.85 3.02 15.75
N TYR A 131 -10.70 2.12 15.23
CA TYR A 131 -10.34 0.70 15.16
C TYR A 131 -9.12 0.49 14.27
N HIS A 132 -8.26 -0.44 14.68
CA HIS A 132 -7.11 -0.86 13.92
C HIS A 132 -7.54 -1.58 12.64
N VAL A 133 -6.83 -1.32 11.54
CA VAL A 133 -7.15 -1.85 10.21
C VAL A 133 -5.93 -2.50 9.58
N ALA A 134 -4.78 -1.85 9.67
CA ALA A 134 -3.52 -2.38 9.15
C ALA A 134 -2.31 -1.77 9.85
N THR A 135 -1.20 -2.51 9.84
CA THR A 135 0.13 -2.03 10.24
C THR A 135 1.12 -2.32 9.12
N TYR A 136 2.07 -1.42 8.88
CA TYR A 136 3.29 -1.75 8.15
C TYR A 136 4.49 -1.57 9.06
N SER A 137 5.10 -2.69 9.43
CA SER A 137 6.29 -2.73 10.28
C SER A 137 7.56 -2.75 9.44
N MET A 138 8.56 -2.03 9.94
CA MET A 138 9.92 -2.08 9.39
C MET A 138 10.67 -3.26 10.02
N LYS A 139 11.66 -3.78 9.31
CA LYS A 139 12.55 -4.80 9.87
C LYS A 139 13.16 -4.33 11.20
N PRO A 140 13.03 -5.10 12.31
CA PRO A 140 13.64 -4.76 13.58
C PRO A 140 15.16 -4.57 13.49
N ALA A 141 15.67 -3.60 14.24
CA ALA A 141 17.11 -3.37 14.32
C ALA A 141 17.82 -4.59 14.95
N GLY A 142 18.84 -5.10 14.25
CA GLY A 142 19.64 -6.25 14.71
C GLY A 142 19.25 -7.60 14.11
N GLU A 143 18.17 -7.69 13.33
CA GLU A 143 17.83 -8.92 12.63
C GLU A 143 18.77 -9.22 11.45
N PRO A 144 19.06 -10.50 11.17
CA PRO A 144 19.91 -10.89 10.04
C PRO A 144 19.26 -10.52 8.71
N GLN A 145 20.07 -10.26 7.69
CA GLN A 145 19.54 -10.07 6.33
C GLN A 145 19.09 -11.41 5.77
N TYR A 146 17.79 -11.54 5.50
CA TYR A 146 17.23 -12.70 4.83
C TYR A 146 17.45 -12.57 3.32
N SER A 147 17.77 -13.66 2.63
CA SER A 147 18.11 -13.63 1.20
C SER A 147 16.90 -13.32 0.31
N SER A 148 15.69 -13.61 0.77
CA SER A 148 14.44 -13.47 0.01
C SER A 148 13.43 -12.52 0.67
N SER A 149 13.82 -11.84 1.75
CA SER A 149 12.90 -11.00 2.53
C SER A 149 13.58 -9.74 3.03
N SER A 150 12.82 -8.64 3.04
CA SER A 150 13.28 -7.40 3.64
C SER A 150 13.11 -7.36 5.16
N GLY A 151 12.33 -8.29 5.73
CA GLY A 151 11.86 -8.24 7.11
C GLY A 151 10.75 -7.22 7.38
N CYS A 152 10.30 -6.48 6.36
CA CYS A 152 9.15 -5.58 6.47
C CYS A 152 7.85 -6.34 6.18
N MET A 153 6.75 -5.94 6.82
CA MET A 153 5.47 -6.65 6.76
C MET A 153 4.31 -5.67 6.70
N LEU A 154 3.39 -5.86 5.74
CA LEU A 154 2.07 -5.24 5.77
C LEU A 154 1.07 -6.23 6.38
N THR A 155 0.60 -5.95 7.59
CA THR A 155 -0.45 -6.72 8.24
C THR A 155 -1.81 -6.04 8.03
N VAL A 156 -2.80 -6.78 7.54
CA VAL A 156 -4.18 -6.28 7.35
C VAL A 156 -5.15 -7.15 8.14
N GLU A 157 -5.95 -6.52 8.99
CA GLU A 157 -6.93 -7.21 9.83
C GLU A 157 -7.95 -7.99 9.01
N GLU A 158 -8.40 -9.12 9.54
CA GLU A 158 -9.26 -10.10 8.83
C GLU A 158 -10.59 -9.51 8.34
N ALA A 159 -11.07 -8.44 8.98
CA ALA A 159 -12.31 -7.77 8.58
C ALA A 159 -12.17 -6.96 7.28
N TYR A 160 -10.96 -6.73 6.77
CA TYR A 160 -10.69 -5.83 5.63
C TYR A 160 -9.99 -6.46 4.41
N PRO A 161 -10.30 -7.72 4.01
CA PRO A 161 -9.70 -8.36 2.83
C PRO A 161 -9.95 -7.57 1.54
N HIS A 162 -11.11 -6.91 1.47
CA HIS A 162 -11.56 -6.15 0.32
C HIS A 162 -10.79 -4.84 0.14
N LEU A 163 -10.08 -4.36 1.17
CA LEU A 163 -9.34 -3.09 1.13
C LEU A 163 -7.84 -3.28 0.91
N VAL A 164 -7.31 -4.51 0.86
CA VAL A 164 -5.86 -4.74 0.85
C VAL A 164 -5.15 -3.99 -0.28
N GLY A 165 -5.73 -3.98 -1.48
CA GLY A 165 -5.19 -3.23 -2.62
C GLY A 165 -5.12 -1.71 -2.39
N GLU A 166 -6.19 -1.13 -1.82
CA GLU A 166 -6.26 0.29 -1.49
C GLU A 166 -5.35 0.67 -0.31
N LEU A 167 -5.23 -0.22 0.68
CA LEU A 167 -4.33 -0.07 1.82
C LEU A 167 -2.86 -0.09 1.36
N LEU A 168 -2.49 -1.02 0.48
CA LEU A 168 -1.15 -1.04 -0.10
C LEU A 168 -0.90 0.22 -0.94
N ALA A 169 -1.82 0.59 -1.83
CA ALA A 169 -1.66 1.77 -2.68
C ALA A 169 -1.50 3.07 -1.85
N SER A 170 -2.36 3.26 -0.86
CA SER A 170 -2.27 4.42 0.04
C SER A 170 -0.99 4.40 0.89
N LEU A 171 -0.56 3.25 1.38
CA LEU A 171 0.69 3.09 2.12
C LEU A 171 1.91 3.45 1.26
N ILE A 172 1.97 3.02 0.00
CA ILE A 172 3.09 3.37 -0.90
C ILE A 172 3.18 4.89 -1.08
N VAL A 173 2.04 5.57 -1.26
CA VAL A 173 2.03 7.03 -1.34
C VAL A 173 2.46 7.69 -0.01
N MET A 174 2.03 7.17 1.14
CA MET A 174 2.46 7.67 2.46
C MET A 174 3.97 7.52 2.68
N ARG A 175 4.54 6.36 2.33
CA ARG A 175 5.97 6.10 2.41
C ARG A 175 6.76 7.00 1.45
N HIS A 176 6.23 7.26 0.25
CA HIS A 176 6.84 8.20 -0.70
C HIS A 176 6.85 9.62 -0.14
N ILE A 177 5.72 10.08 0.40
CA ILE A 177 5.61 11.38 1.07
C ILE A 177 6.66 11.53 2.17
N GLU A 178 6.86 10.48 2.96
CA GLU A 178 7.85 10.47 4.03
C GLU A 178 9.29 10.50 3.50
N GLN A 179 9.61 9.68 2.50
CA GLN A 179 10.95 9.62 1.91
C GLN A 179 11.39 10.95 1.28
N TYR A 180 10.45 11.74 0.77
CA TYR A 180 10.71 13.00 0.05
C TYR A 180 10.22 14.26 0.77
N ASN A 181 9.72 14.15 2.01
CA ASN A 181 9.25 15.25 2.86
C ASN A 181 8.14 16.14 2.24
N LEU A 182 6.97 15.57 1.88
CA LEU A 182 5.85 16.24 1.16
C LEU A 182 4.58 16.59 2.01
#